data_AF-A0A351BND2-F1
#
_entry.id   AF-A0A351BND2-F1
#
_cell.length_a   1.000
_cell.length_b   1.000
_cell.length_c   1.000
_cell.angle_alpha   90.00
_cell.angle_beta   90.00
_cell.angle_gamma   90.00
#
_symmetry.space_group_name_H-M   'P 1'
#
loop_
_entity.id
_entity.type
_entity.pdbx_description
1 polymer ?
#
loop_
_entity_poly.entity_id
_entity_poly.type
_entity_poly.pdbx_seq_one_letter_code
_entity_poly.pdbx_strand_id
1 'polypeptide(L)'
;MRIAAATVHPYRLPLRSPWLTADASVGERSGCLLRLRSDCDHCGYGDCAPLPASGTETAAAAIAALRSLLPPLIGRAAGEALLRLDRFSDGSTPAARCAVETALLDLLAQASGVPLAAYLDGPRRRPDAPVAPPPIRLNAALGSLRGASASALLAACNAGFRVLKLKLGVLAIDEEIALLRQLAIALPP
;
A
#
# COMPACT_ATOMS: atom_id res chain seq x y z
N MET A 1 0.71 22.99 13.66
CA MET A 1 0.56 22.82 12.21
C MET A 1 -0.89 22.56 11.84
N ARG A 2 -1.43 23.36 10.93
CA ARG A 2 -2.78 23.25 10.35
C ARG A 2 -2.71 22.92 8.86
N ILE A 3 -3.75 22.26 8.35
CA ILE A 3 -3.86 21.90 6.93
C ILE A 3 -4.29 23.15 6.15
N ALA A 4 -3.47 23.61 5.22
CA ALA A 4 -3.73 24.81 4.42
C ALA A 4 -4.37 24.50 3.06
N ALA A 5 -4.04 23.35 2.45
CA ALA A 5 -4.59 22.94 1.16
C ALA A 5 -4.57 21.41 0.99
N ALA A 6 -5.45 20.91 0.14
CA ALA A 6 -5.46 19.53 -0.32
C ALA A 6 -5.46 19.49 -1.85
N THR A 7 -4.67 18.60 -2.44
CA THR A 7 -4.63 18.39 -3.90
C THR A 7 -4.63 16.91 -4.19
N VAL A 8 -5.45 16.50 -5.16
CA VAL A 8 -5.58 15.11 -5.60
C VAL A 8 -5.01 15.01 -7.02
N HIS A 9 -3.96 14.22 -7.17
CA HIS A 9 -3.27 13.99 -8.44
C HIS A 9 -3.62 12.59 -8.96
N PRO A 10 -4.52 12.46 -9.95
CA PRO A 10 -4.82 11.16 -10.53
C PRO A 10 -3.60 10.61 -11.26
N TYR A 11 -3.41 9.29 -11.21
CA TYR A 11 -2.38 8.60 -11.96
C TYR A 11 -2.91 7.32 -12.60
N ARG A 12 -2.21 6.90 -13.65
CA ARG A 12 -2.35 5.60 -14.30
C ARG A 12 -0.96 5.12 -14.69
N LEU A 13 -0.50 4.07 -14.02
CA LEU A 13 0.87 3.57 -14.15
C LEU A 13 0.85 2.18 -14.81
N PRO A 14 1.52 1.98 -15.96
CA PRO A 14 1.60 0.67 -16.58
C PRO A 14 2.43 -0.29 -15.72
N LEU A 15 1.98 -1.53 -15.59
CA LEU A 15 2.77 -2.58 -14.96
C LEU A 15 3.80 -3.11 -15.97
N ARG A 16 4.98 -3.51 -15.47
CA ARG A 16 6.04 -4.11 -16.32
C ARG A 16 5.57 -5.39 -17.01
N SER A 17 4.66 -6.11 -16.38
CA SER A 17 3.98 -7.29 -16.91
C SER A 17 2.56 -7.32 -16.38
N PRO A 18 1.56 -7.76 -17.17
CA PRO A 18 0.20 -7.91 -16.68
C PRO A 18 0.14 -8.81 -15.44
N TRP A 19 -0.58 -8.35 -14.42
CA TRP A 19 -0.76 -9.07 -13.17
C TRP A 19 -2.02 -9.93 -13.26
N LEU A 20 -1.83 -11.23 -13.49
CA LEU A 20 -2.92 -12.20 -13.57
C LEU A 20 -3.45 -12.53 -12.16
N THR A 21 -4.71 -12.28 -11.89
CA THR A 21 -5.48 -12.80 -10.74
C THR A 21 -6.36 -13.96 -11.21
N ALA A 22 -7.03 -14.66 -10.27
CA ALA A 22 -8.02 -15.66 -10.63
C ALA A 22 -9.16 -15.04 -11.47
N ASP A 23 -9.54 -13.80 -11.18
CA ASP A 23 -10.71 -13.15 -11.76
C ASP A 23 -10.41 -12.23 -12.95
N ALA A 24 -9.16 -11.77 -13.13
CA ALA A 24 -8.83 -10.74 -14.13
C ALA A 24 -7.32 -10.67 -14.46
N SER A 25 -7.00 -10.00 -15.56
CA SER A 25 -5.63 -9.55 -15.87
C SER A 25 -5.55 -8.04 -15.73
N VAL A 26 -4.63 -7.55 -14.89
CA VAL A 26 -4.44 -6.12 -14.62
C VAL A 26 -3.16 -5.65 -15.30
N GLY A 27 -3.27 -4.78 -16.31
CA GLY A 27 -2.11 -4.22 -17.03
C GLY A 27 -1.60 -2.89 -16.47
N GLU A 28 -2.39 -2.24 -15.62
CA GLU A 28 -2.13 -0.89 -15.11
C GLU A 28 -2.63 -0.72 -13.69
N ARG A 29 -1.99 0.16 -12.94
CA ARG A 29 -2.43 0.62 -11.63
C ARG A 29 -2.96 2.04 -11.76
N SER A 30 -4.26 2.20 -11.52
CA SER A 30 -4.92 3.50 -11.47
C SER A 30 -5.25 3.88 -10.03
N GLY A 31 -5.13 5.17 -9.71
CA GLY A 31 -5.39 5.71 -8.39
C GLY A 31 -5.20 7.22 -8.38
N CYS A 32 -5.06 7.80 -7.18
CA CYS A 32 -4.70 9.19 -7.03
C CYS A 32 -3.80 9.42 -5.82
N LEU A 33 -2.78 10.25 -6.02
CA LEU A 33 -1.90 10.71 -4.96
C LEU A 33 -2.54 11.95 -4.30
N LEU A 34 -2.88 11.82 -3.02
CA LEU A 34 -3.29 12.93 -2.19
C LEU A 34 -2.05 13.65 -1.65
N ARG A 35 -2.05 14.97 -1.77
CA ARG A 35 -1.12 15.87 -1.10
C ARG A 35 -1.88 16.80 -0.17
N LEU A 36 -1.50 16.80 1.11
CA LEU A 36 -1.94 17.79 2.10
C LEU A 36 -0.79 18.76 2.36
N ARG A 37 -0.99 20.05 2.10
CA ARG A 37 -0.03 21.10 2.44
C ARG A 37 -0.42 21.76 3.75
N SER A 38 0.54 21.99 4.63
CA SER A 38 0.34 22.68 5.89
C SER A 38 0.58 24.19 5.81
N ASP A 39 0.29 24.89 6.91
CA ASP A 39 0.60 26.31 7.14
C ASP A 39 2.09 26.59 7.45
N CYS A 40 2.89 25.55 7.67
CA CYS A 40 4.33 25.63 7.94
C CYS A 40 5.16 24.85 6.91
N ASP A 41 4.73 24.91 5.64
CA ASP A 41 5.40 24.38 4.44
C ASP A 41 5.65 22.85 4.37
N HIS A 42 5.32 22.09 5.41
CA HIS A 42 5.28 20.63 5.34
C HIS A 42 4.19 20.14 4.38
N CYS A 43 4.49 19.04 3.68
CA CYS A 43 3.57 18.37 2.78
C CYS A 43 3.50 16.89 3.12
N GLY A 44 2.32 16.40 3.48
CA GLY A 44 2.07 14.98 3.70
C GLY A 44 1.41 14.33 2.49
N TYR A 45 1.75 13.08 2.24
CA TYR A 45 1.30 12.33 1.07
C TYR A 45 0.56 11.04 1.45
N GLY A 46 -0.45 10.70 0.66
CA GLY A 46 -1.17 9.44 0.79
C GLY A 46 -1.63 8.91 -0.57
N ASP A 47 -1.67 7.58 -0.70
CA ASP A 47 -2.05 6.92 -1.94
C ASP A 47 -3.48 6.36 -1.84
N CYS A 48 -4.36 6.84 -2.72
CA CYS A 48 -5.72 6.32 -2.87
C CYS A 48 -5.78 5.45 -4.12
N ALA A 49 -5.63 4.15 -3.91
CA ALA A 49 -5.51 3.17 -4.99
C ALA A 49 -6.52 2.02 -4.78
N PRO A 50 -7.81 2.23 -5.09
CA PRO A 50 -8.82 1.19 -4.90
C PRO A 50 -8.54 -0.08 -5.72
N LEU A 51 -8.97 -1.23 -5.19
CA LEU A 51 -8.97 -2.56 -5.80
C LEU A 51 -10.39 -3.19 -5.69
N PRO A 52 -11.32 -2.84 -6.59
CA PRO A 52 -12.70 -3.36 -6.54
C PRO A 52 -12.77 -4.89 -6.60
N ALA A 53 -11.92 -5.50 -7.42
CA ALA A 53 -11.80 -6.96 -7.52
C ALA A 53 -11.33 -7.63 -6.21
N SER A 54 -10.84 -6.86 -5.24
CA SER A 54 -10.45 -7.32 -3.91
C SER A 54 -11.38 -6.80 -2.80
N GLY A 55 -12.57 -6.29 -3.16
CA GLY A 55 -13.62 -5.90 -2.22
C GLY A 55 -13.56 -4.46 -1.71
N THR A 56 -12.70 -3.60 -2.27
CA THR A 56 -12.70 -2.17 -1.93
C THR A 56 -13.64 -1.37 -2.84
N GLU A 57 -13.73 -0.06 -2.61
CA GLU A 57 -14.53 0.85 -3.42
C GLU A 57 -14.04 0.97 -4.88
N THR A 58 -14.89 1.50 -5.77
CA THR A 58 -14.49 1.86 -7.15
C THR A 58 -13.65 3.14 -7.19
N ALA A 59 -12.93 3.38 -8.29
CA ALA A 59 -12.21 4.64 -8.48
C ALA A 59 -13.13 5.88 -8.39
N ALA A 60 -14.34 5.79 -8.95
CA ALA A 60 -15.33 6.86 -8.87
C ALA A 60 -15.81 7.10 -7.42
N ALA A 61 -16.11 6.03 -6.69
CA ALA A 61 -16.49 6.11 -5.28
C ALA A 61 -15.36 6.68 -4.41
N ALA A 62 -14.11 6.27 -4.66
CA ALA A 62 -12.94 6.79 -3.95
C ALA A 62 -12.75 8.30 -4.18
N ILE A 63 -12.89 8.77 -5.42
CA ILE A 63 -12.81 10.20 -5.75
C ILE A 63 -13.96 10.98 -5.08
N ALA A 64 -15.18 10.43 -5.10
CA ALA A 64 -16.33 11.05 -4.43
C ALA A 64 -16.10 11.14 -2.91
N ALA A 65 -15.57 10.09 -2.29
CA ALA A 65 -15.21 10.08 -0.89
C ALA A 65 -14.13 11.12 -0.57
N LEU A 66 -13.04 11.20 -1.35
CA LEU A 66 -12.03 12.25 -1.17
C LEU A 66 -12.61 13.66 -1.28
N ARG A 67 -13.51 13.91 -2.24
CA ARG A 67 -14.21 15.20 -2.38
C ARG A 67 -15.05 15.56 -1.15
N SER A 68 -15.60 14.57 -0.45
CA SER A 68 -16.35 14.76 0.78
C SER A 68 -15.44 14.92 2.01
N LEU A 69 -14.40 14.09 2.10
CA LEU A 69 -13.50 14.01 3.25
C LEU A 69 -12.56 15.22 3.38
N LEU A 70 -12.09 15.80 2.28
CA LEU A 70 -11.02 16.81 2.31
C LEU A 70 -11.46 18.22 2.76
N PRO A 71 -12.59 18.79 2.30
CA PRO A 71 -12.96 20.17 2.66
C PRO A 71 -13.06 20.42 4.18
N PRO A 72 -13.66 19.53 5.00
CA PRO A 72 -13.74 19.72 6.46
C PRO A 72 -12.39 19.70 7.20
N LEU A 73 -11.31 19.29 6.52
CA LEU A 73 -9.96 19.24 7.09
C LEU A 73 -9.20 20.55 6.92
N ILE A 74 -9.57 21.38 5.93
CA ILE A 74 -8.88 22.64 5.66
C ILE A 74 -9.03 23.59 6.85
N GLY A 75 -7.93 24.20 7.27
CA GLY A 75 -7.82 25.04 8.46
C GLY A 75 -7.71 24.27 9.78
N ARG A 76 -7.90 22.94 9.80
CA ARG A 76 -7.84 22.12 11.02
C ARG A 76 -6.41 21.72 11.38
N ALA A 77 -6.15 21.52 12.67
CA ALA A 77 -4.89 20.91 13.10
C ALA A 77 -4.81 19.45 12.62
N ALA A 78 -3.65 19.01 12.12
CA ALA A 78 -3.50 17.68 11.54
C ALA A 78 -3.85 16.54 12.52
N GLY A 79 -3.46 16.67 13.80
CA GLY A 79 -3.79 15.68 14.84
C GLY A 79 -5.28 15.62 15.16
N GLU A 80 -5.97 16.75 15.16
CA GLU A 80 -7.42 16.82 15.34
C GLU A 80 -8.17 16.22 14.15
N ALA A 81 -7.70 16.49 12.92
CA ALA A 81 -8.22 15.88 11.70
C ALA A 81 -8.10 14.35 11.75
N LEU A 82 -6.95 13.84 12.17
CA LEU A 82 -6.70 12.40 12.29
C LEU A 82 -7.66 11.74 13.29
N LEU A 83 -7.80 12.31 14.50
CA LEU A 83 -8.70 11.78 15.53
C LEU A 83 -10.19 11.76 15.14
N ARG A 84 -10.58 12.57 14.16
CA ARG A 84 -11.95 12.65 13.69
C ARG A 84 -12.20 11.91 12.38
N LEU A 85 -11.16 11.33 11.77
CA LEU A 85 -11.28 10.69 10.47
C LEU A 85 -12.35 9.60 10.45
N ASP A 86 -12.44 8.80 11.52
CA ASP A 86 -13.47 7.75 11.67
C ASP A 86 -14.90 8.30 11.79
N ARG A 87 -15.08 9.57 12.19
CA ARG A 87 -16.41 10.20 12.24
C ARG A 87 -16.90 10.62 10.85
N PHE A 88 -15.98 10.76 9.90
CA PHE A 88 -16.28 11.19 8.53
C PHE A 88 -16.27 10.04 7.53
N SER A 89 -15.94 8.82 7.98
CA SER A 89 -15.92 7.62 7.15
C SER A 89 -16.90 6.59 7.71
N ASP A 90 -17.78 6.09 6.84
CA ASP A 90 -18.65 4.95 7.12
C ASP A 90 -17.94 3.59 6.89
N GLY A 91 -16.63 3.62 6.61
CA GLY A 91 -15.82 2.44 6.29
C GLY A 91 -16.04 1.88 4.88
N SER A 92 -16.95 2.44 4.08
CA SER A 92 -17.27 1.93 2.72
C SER A 92 -16.20 2.27 1.68
N THR A 93 -15.32 3.24 1.98
CA THR A 93 -14.26 3.72 1.09
C THR A 93 -12.87 3.66 1.75
N PRO A 94 -12.37 2.44 2.04
CA PRO A 94 -11.11 2.25 2.76
C PRO A 94 -9.89 2.82 2.03
N ALA A 95 -9.83 2.84 0.69
CA ALA A 95 -8.69 3.40 -0.03
C ALA A 95 -8.65 4.94 0.10
N ALA A 96 -9.80 5.61 0.00
CA ALA A 96 -9.90 7.05 0.23
C ALA A 96 -9.54 7.42 1.67
N ARG A 97 -10.07 6.69 2.66
CA ARG A 97 -9.74 6.88 4.08
C ARG A 97 -8.23 6.69 4.33
N CYS A 98 -7.64 5.62 3.81
CA CYS A 98 -6.22 5.30 3.95
C CYS A 98 -5.32 6.43 3.40
N ALA A 99 -5.67 7.01 2.25
CA ALA A 99 -4.92 8.12 1.68
C ALA A 99 -4.92 9.35 2.59
N VAL A 100 -6.08 9.70 3.15
CA VAL A 100 -6.20 10.83 4.09
C VAL A 100 -5.44 10.55 5.38
N GLU A 101 -5.62 9.36 5.97
CA GLU A 101 -4.92 8.94 7.19
C GLU A 101 -3.40 9.00 7.02
N THR A 102 -2.89 8.45 5.92
CA THR A 102 -1.45 8.41 5.62
C THR A 102 -0.89 9.81 5.43
N ALA A 103 -1.58 10.69 4.69
CA ALA A 103 -1.13 12.06 4.49
C ALA A 103 -1.10 12.88 5.79
N LEU A 104 -2.06 12.64 6.70
CA LEU A 104 -2.09 13.28 8.02
C LEU A 104 -0.97 12.77 8.92
N LEU A 105 -0.72 11.46 8.92
CA LEU A 105 0.36 10.83 9.68
C LEU A 105 1.74 11.27 9.19
N ASP A 106 1.93 11.38 7.87
CA ASP A 106 3.16 11.89 7.27
C ASP A 106 3.44 13.33 7.70
N LEU A 107 2.42 14.20 7.63
CA LEU A 107 2.51 15.56 8.19
C LEU A 107 2.96 15.54 9.66
N LEU A 108 2.29 14.75 10.51
CA LEU A 108 2.57 14.71 11.94
C LEU A 108 3.98 14.18 12.26
N ALA A 109 4.45 13.19 11.52
CA ALA A 109 5.81 12.66 11.63
C ALA A 109 6.84 13.74 11.26
N GLN A 110 6.63 14.45 10.15
CA GLN A 110 7.49 15.56 9.72
C GLN A 110 7.53 16.68 10.75
N ALA A 111 6.37 17.09 11.29
CA ALA A 111 6.30 18.13 12.33
C ALA A 111 6.98 17.69 13.65
N SER A 112 7.11 16.39 13.88
CA SER A 112 7.83 15.81 15.02
C SER A 112 9.32 15.59 14.74
N GLY A 113 9.80 15.83 13.51
CA GLY A 113 11.19 15.64 13.11
C GLY A 113 11.66 14.19 13.09
N VAL A 114 10.74 13.21 12.98
CA VAL A 114 11.06 11.78 13.01
C VAL A 114 10.51 11.04 11.78
N PRO A 115 11.13 9.92 11.36
CA PRO A 115 10.54 9.06 10.34
C PRO A 115 9.16 8.53 10.77
N LEU A 116 8.25 8.35 9.81
CA LEU A 116 6.88 7.86 10.09
C LEU A 116 6.86 6.54 10.88
N ALA A 117 7.78 5.62 10.60
CA ALA A 117 7.90 4.37 11.37
C ALA A 117 8.12 4.62 12.87
N ALA A 118 9.02 5.55 13.22
CA ALA A 118 9.28 5.93 14.60
C ALA A 118 8.10 6.70 15.22
N TYR A 119 7.40 7.52 14.43
CA TYR A 119 6.18 8.19 14.87
C TYR A 119 5.08 7.20 15.24
N LEU A 120 4.88 6.14 14.44
CA LEU A 120 3.87 5.11 14.66
C LEU A 120 4.20 4.18 15.85
N ASP A 121 5.49 3.94 16.11
CA ASP A 121 5.92 3.17 17.28
C ASP A 121 5.57 3.90 18.60
N GLY A 122 5.45 5.23 18.57
CA GLY A 122 5.04 6.04 19.72
C GLY A 122 5.91 5.80 20.96
N PRO A 123 5.38 6.00 22.19
CA PRO A 123 6.08 5.68 23.42
C PRO A 123 6.19 4.17 23.71
N ARG A 124 5.72 3.29 22.81
CA ARG A 124 5.79 1.82 22.97
C ARG A 124 7.16 1.24 22.63
N ARG A 125 8.16 2.09 22.41
CA ARG A 125 9.54 1.66 22.34
C ARG A 125 9.91 1.02 23.69
N ARG A 126 10.12 -0.30 23.68
CA ARG A 126 10.75 -0.97 24.82
C ARG A 126 12.08 -0.27 25.10
N PRO A 127 12.47 -0.02 26.37
CA PRO A 127 13.75 0.60 26.69
C PRO A 127 14.94 -0.10 26.00
N ASP A 128 14.79 -1.41 25.76
CA ASP A 128 15.80 -2.29 25.18
C ASP A 128 15.66 -2.46 23.66
N ALA A 129 14.72 -1.75 23.01
CA ALA A 129 14.52 -1.86 21.57
C ALA A 129 15.74 -1.29 20.81
N PRO A 130 16.22 -1.97 19.75
CA PRO A 130 17.36 -1.51 18.98
C PRO A 130 17.20 -0.07 18.46
N VAL A 131 18.33 0.65 18.35
CA VAL A 131 18.35 2.04 17.87
C VAL A 131 17.77 2.17 16.46
N ALA A 132 17.99 1.16 15.62
CA ALA A 132 17.42 1.03 14.28
C ALA A 132 16.52 -0.21 14.16
N PRO A 133 15.35 -0.11 13.50
CA PRO A 133 14.51 -1.29 13.27
C PRO A 133 15.26 -2.31 12.39
N PRO A 134 15.02 -3.63 12.61
CA PRO A 134 15.62 -4.65 11.76
C PRO A 134 15.15 -4.51 10.31
N PRO A 135 15.95 -4.94 9.32
CA PRO A 135 15.55 -4.89 7.93
C PRO A 135 14.28 -5.73 7.70
N ILE A 136 13.29 -5.15 7.01
CA ILE A 136 12.06 -5.82 6.65
C ILE A 136 12.31 -6.70 5.42
N ARG A 137 12.15 -8.01 5.56
CA ARG A 137 12.25 -8.94 4.44
C ARG A 137 11.00 -8.82 3.56
N LEU A 138 11.19 -8.46 2.31
CA LEU A 138 10.13 -8.41 1.30
C LEU A 138 10.02 -9.75 0.56
N ASN A 139 8.82 -10.05 0.06
CA ASN A 139 8.60 -11.20 -0.82
C ASN A 139 8.84 -10.82 -2.29
N ALA A 140 9.41 -11.75 -3.06
CA ALA A 140 9.39 -11.68 -4.52
C ALA A 140 7.97 -12.00 -5.01
N ALA A 141 7.33 -11.05 -5.69
CA ALA A 141 6.01 -11.25 -6.29
C ALA A 141 6.17 -11.87 -7.70
N LEU A 142 6.08 -13.20 -7.79
CA LEU A 142 6.37 -13.95 -9.02
C LEU A 142 5.15 -14.13 -9.95
N GLY A 143 4.03 -13.50 -9.62
CA GLY A 143 2.81 -13.60 -10.41
C GLY A 143 2.12 -14.96 -10.22
N SER A 144 1.54 -15.47 -11.30
CA SER A 144 0.80 -16.73 -11.32
C SER A 144 1.72 -17.93 -11.35
N LEU A 145 1.32 -19.02 -10.70
CA LEU A 145 1.97 -20.32 -10.87
C LEU A 145 1.88 -20.78 -12.34
N ARG A 146 0.79 -20.42 -13.05
CA ARG A 146 0.70 -20.60 -14.49
C ARG A 146 1.73 -19.73 -15.20
N GLY A 147 2.74 -20.39 -15.78
CA GLY A 147 3.87 -19.72 -16.43
C GLY A 147 5.07 -19.46 -15.50
N ALA A 148 5.02 -19.90 -14.24
CA ALA A 148 6.17 -19.89 -13.38
C ALA A 148 7.24 -20.87 -13.88
N SER A 149 8.51 -20.50 -13.75
CA SER A 149 9.65 -21.31 -14.16
C SER A 149 10.70 -21.39 -13.06
N ALA A 150 11.46 -22.48 -13.03
CA ALA A 150 12.58 -22.63 -12.10
C ALA A 150 13.59 -21.49 -12.24
N SER A 151 13.82 -21.01 -13.47
CA SER A 151 14.72 -19.87 -13.72
C SER A 151 14.22 -18.56 -13.09
N ALA A 152 12.91 -18.30 -13.10
CA ALA A 152 12.34 -17.11 -12.46
C ALA A 152 12.47 -17.18 -10.92
N LEU A 153 12.26 -18.36 -10.34
CA LEU A 153 12.43 -18.59 -8.90
C LEU A 153 13.89 -18.39 -8.49
N LEU A 154 14.83 -19.01 -9.21
CA LEU A 154 16.26 -18.87 -8.97
C LEU A 154 16.76 -17.43 -9.17
N ALA A 155 16.25 -16.73 -10.18
CA ALA A 155 16.57 -15.32 -10.40
C ALA A 155 16.15 -14.45 -9.20
N ALA A 156 14.97 -14.71 -8.61
CA ALA A 156 14.54 -14.02 -7.40
C ALA A 156 15.41 -14.36 -6.19
N CYS A 157 15.81 -15.62 -6.01
CA CYS A 157 16.75 -16.01 -4.96
C CYS A 157 18.10 -15.30 -5.11
N ASN A 158 18.64 -15.26 -6.34
CA ASN A 158 19.89 -14.58 -6.68
C ASN A 158 19.80 -13.06 -6.48
N ALA A 159 18.62 -12.48 -6.65
CA ALA A 159 18.34 -11.07 -6.32
C ALA A 159 18.21 -10.81 -4.80
N GLY A 160 18.40 -11.82 -3.95
CA GLY A 160 18.41 -11.69 -2.50
C GLY A 160 17.07 -11.98 -1.82
N PHE A 161 16.01 -12.30 -2.57
CA PHE A 161 14.74 -12.66 -1.96
C PHE A 161 14.84 -14.01 -1.24
N ARG A 162 14.15 -14.10 -0.09
CA ARG A 162 14.04 -15.33 0.73
C ARG A 162 12.61 -15.82 0.86
N VAL A 163 11.65 -15.00 0.45
CA VAL A 163 10.23 -15.34 0.44
C VAL A 163 9.75 -15.16 -1.00
N LEU A 164 9.26 -16.23 -1.60
CA LEU A 164 8.71 -16.23 -2.96
C LEU A 164 7.18 -16.32 -2.85
N LYS A 165 6.47 -15.41 -3.52
CA LYS A 165 5.00 -15.36 -3.54
C LYS A 165 4.51 -15.70 -4.93
N LEU A 166 3.80 -16.83 -5.03
CA LEU A 166 3.11 -17.30 -6.22
C LEU A 166 1.60 -17.25 -5.99
N LYS A 167 0.84 -16.92 -7.04
CA LYS A 167 -0.62 -17.00 -7.04
C LYS A 167 -1.08 -18.35 -7.56
N LEU A 168 -2.02 -18.94 -6.84
CA LEU A 168 -2.67 -20.21 -7.13
C LEU A 168 -4.14 -19.97 -7.55
N GLY A 169 -4.90 -21.04 -7.81
CA GLY A 169 -6.30 -20.99 -8.22
C GLY A 169 -6.50 -20.55 -9.67
N VAL A 170 -5.54 -20.83 -10.55
CA VAL A 170 -5.59 -20.49 -11.99
C VAL A 170 -5.48 -21.69 -12.92
N LEU A 171 -5.16 -22.86 -12.37
CA LEU A 171 -5.14 -24.18 -13.02
C LEU A 171 -5.93 -25.18 -12.16
N ALA A 172 -6.13 -26.40 -12.66
CA ALA A 172 -6.70 -27.46 -11.85
C ALA A 172 -5.80 -27.76 -10.64
N ILE A 173 -6.40 -28.09 -9.50
CA ILE A 173 -5.66 -28.28 -8.23
C ILE A 173 -4.51 -29.28 -8.35
N ASP A 174 -4.72 -30.38 -9.06
CA ASP A 174 -3.71 -31.42 -9.25
C ASP A 174 -2.53 -30.93 -10.10
N GLU A 175 -2.80 -30.08 -11.11
CA GLU A 175 -1.78 -29.45 -11.95
C GLU A 175 -0.95 -28.45 -11.14
N GLU A 176 -1.60 -27.63 -10.29
CA GLU A 176 -0.90 -26.67 -9.43
C GLU A 176 0.00 -27.39 -8.41
N ILE A 177 -0.48 -28.48 -7.80
CA ILE A 177 0.31 -29.29 -6.87
C ILE A 177 1.53 -29.89 -7.59
N ALA A 178 1.33 -30.48 -8.76
CA ALA A 178 2.41 -31.08 -9.54
C ALA A 178 3.48 -30.04 -9.93
N LEU A 179 3.04 -28.88 -10.44
CA LEU A 179 3.93 -27.81 -10.85
C LEU A 179 4.68 -27.19 -9.66
N LEU A 180 4.01 -26.98 -8.53
CA LEU A 180 4.65 -26.44 -7.33
C LEU A 180 5.73 -27.40 -6.80
N ARG A 181 5.45 -28.71 -6.76
CA ARG A 181 6.45 -29.73 -6.38
C ARG A 181 7.65 -29.71 -7.32
N GLN A 182 7.40 -29.66 -8.63
CA GLN A 182 8.46 -29.60 -9.63
C GLN A 182 9.35 -28.35 -9.45
N LEU A 183 8.73 -27.19 -9.22
CA LEU A 183 9.46 -25.93 -9.03
C LEU A 183 10.24 -25.88 -7.71
N ALA A 184 9.69 -26.49 -6.64
CA ALA A 184 10.34 -26.52 -5.34
C ALA A 184 11.66 -27.30 -5.35
N ILE A 185 11.82 -28.32 -6.21
CA ILE A 185 13.08 -29.07 -6.37
C ILE A 185 14.25 -28.16 -6.79
N ALA A 186 13.96 -27.09 -7.54
CA ALA A 186 14.98 -26.17 -8.01
C ALA A 186 15.39 -25.11 -6.96
N LEU A 187 14.69 -25.02 -5.83
CA LEU A 187 15.00 -24.02 -4.81
C LEU A 187 16.23 -24.42 -3.98
N PRO A 188 17.04 -23.45 -3.55
CA PRO A 188 18.10 -23.72 -2.59
C PRO A 188 17.49 -24.23 -1.26
N PRO A 189 18.26 -25.02 -0.49
CA PRO A 189 17.83 -25.54 0.80
C PRO A 189 17.48 -24.43 1.81
#